data_AF-A0A7S2LNV1-F1
#
_entry.id   AF-A0A7S2LNV1-F1
#
_cell.length_a   1.000
_cell.length_b   1.000
_cell.length_c   1.000
_cell.angle_alpha   90.00
_cell.angle_beta   90.00
_cell.angle_gamma   90.00
#
_symmetry.space_group_name_H-M   'P 1'
#
loop_
_entity.id
_entity.type
_entity.pdbx_description
1 polymer ?
#
loop_
_entity_poly.entity_id
_entity_poly.type
_entity_poly.pdbx_seq_one_letter_code
_entity_poly.pdbx_strand_id
1 'polypeptide(L)'
;TVSHSSLTPHSESSSEFSPFIVGCGSRLSMELGPETGGRMIEVFAESTLIDVARALKLSPPAALTNDEEKRNIFSLATCSAPVNIFHEGSYASDCPSISNVYLSEGAFIDAASYVHNVTLLAGACVGAGSIVKDALLQWNATIENGAHVNNSLLMEAASAETASIVNSSIIGPDSHVGGGETQHTLLGPNANAHHQSLMIGVIWPLGRGNVGYGANVGSNHTGRTAD
;
A
#
# COMPACT_ATOMS: atom_id res chain seq x y z
N THR A 1 -48.65 -45.09 12.43
CA THR A 1 -48.96 -43.96 13.32
C THR A 1 -47.64 -43.29 13.65
N VAL A 2 -47.31 -42.23 12.92
CA VAL A 2 -46.06 -41.46 13.02
C VAL A 2 -46.37 -40.21 13.83
N SER A 3 -45.63 -39.95 14.90
CA SER A 3 -45.68 -38.69 15.65
C SER A 3 -44.38 -37.93 15.43
N HIS A 4 -44.48 -36.82 14.70
CA HIS A 4 -43.40 -35.88 14.44
C HIS A 4 -42.97 -35.12 15.70
N SER A 5 -41.67 -35.14 15.96
CA SER A 5 -40.98 -34.26 16.90
C SER A 5 -40.65 -32.92 16.25
N SER A 6 -40.86 -31.88 17.05
CA SER A 6 -40.69 -30.45 16.82
C SER A 6 -39.38 -30.01 16.14
N LEU A 7 -39.53 -29.06 15.23
CA LEU A 7 -38.50 -28.20 14.64
C LEU A 7 -37.74 -27.38 15.70
N THR A 8 -36.41 -27.36 15.61
CA THR A 8 -35.55 -26.33 16.21
C THR A 8 -34.79 -25.61 15.10
N PRO A 9 -34.61 -24.28 15.17
CA PRO A 9 -34.07 -23.49 14.08
C PRO A 9 -32.55 -23.63 13.98
N HIS A 10 -32.03 -23.78 12.76
CA HIS A 10 -30.62 -23.56 12.45
C HIS A 10 -30.31 -22.07 12.67
N SER A 11 -29.62 -21.77 13.77
CA SER A 11 -28.84 -20.54 13.88
C SER A 11 -27.50 -20.78 13.16
N GLU A 12 -27.37 -20.27 11.95
CA GLU A 12 -26.08 -20.12 11.28
C GLU A 12 -25.19 -19.21 12.13
N SER A 13 -24.29 -19.82 12.89
CA SER A 13 -23.28 -19.13 13.67
C SER A 13 -21.98 -19.06 12.89
N SER A 14 -21.39 -17.87 12.92
CA SER A 14 -19.99 -17.53 12.62
C SER A 14 -19.50 -17.80 11.21
N SER A 15 -19.55 -16.76 10.39
CA SER A 15 -18.56 -16.51 9.35
C SER A 15 -17.16 -16.58 9.97
N GLU A 16 -16.44 -17.66 9.70
CA GLU A 16 -15.02 -17.78 10.02
C GLU A 16 -14.27 -16.71 9.23
N PHE A 17 -14.02 -15.57 9.89
CA PHE A 17 -12.95 -14.67 9.48
C PHE A 17 -11.65 -15.47 9.60
N SER A 18 -10.96 -15.66 8.48
CA SER A 18 -9.60 -16.21 8.48
C SER A 18 -8.73 -15.38 9.42
N PRO A 19 -7.77 -15.99 10.12
CA PRO A 19 -6.91 -15.27 11.03
C PRO A 19 -6.18 -14.19 10.24
N PHE A 20 -6.51 -12.93 10.52
CA PHE A 20 -5.76 -11.75 10.10
C PHE A 20 -4.27 -12.08 10.22
N ILE A 21 -3.49 -11.86 9.16
CA ILE A 21 -2.03 -11.94 9.22
C ILE A 21 -1.57 -10.84 10.19
N VAL A 22 -1.54 -11.16 11.47
CA VAL A 22 -0.92 -10.34 12.53
C VAL A 22 0.57 -10.66 12.51
N GLY A 23 1.22 -10.26 11.41
CA GLY A 23 2.65 -10.40 11.20
C GLY A 23 3.18 -9.08 10.69
N CYS A 24 4.16 -8.53 11.41
CA CYS A 24 5.08 -7.44 11.03
C CYS A 24 4.61 -6.49 9.89
N GLY A 25 4.20 -5.28 10.25
CA GLY A 25 3.93 -4.20 9.29
C GLY A 25 2.47 -4.04 8.85
N SER A 26 1.51 -4.79 9.42
CA SER A 26 0.15 -4.93 8.89
C SER A 26 -0.71 -3.67 8.74
N ARG A 27 -0.26 -2.48 9.16
CA ARG A 27 -1.00 -1.22 9.04
C ARG A 27 -0.08 -0.05 8.70
N LEU A 28 -0.44 0.69 7.66
CA LEU A 28 0.14 1.99 7.32
C LEU A 28 -0.89 3.10 7.52
N SER A 29 -0.43 4.27 7.93
CA SER A 29 -1.23 5.49 8.00
C SER A 29 -0.62 6.52 7.07
N MET A 30 -1.42 7.04 6.15
CA MET A 30 -0.95 7.92 5.09
C MET A 30 -1.94 9.03 4.79
N GLU A 31 -1.42 10.21 4.51
CA GLU A 31 -2.21 11.33 4.00
C GLU A 31 -2.31 11.22 2.48
N LEU A 32 -3.52 11.18 1.94
CA LEU A 32 -3.76 11.18 0.51
C LEU A 32 -4.42 12.49 0.08
N GLY A 33 -4.00 12.99 -1.07
CA GLY A 33 -4.59 14.16 -1.70
C GLY A 33 -4.55 15.44 -0.86
N PRO A 34 -3.40 15.83 -0.26
CA PRO A 34 -3.30 17.08 0.51
C PRO A 34 -3.81 18.29 -0.30
N GLU A 35 -3.61 18.28 -1.62
CA GLU A 35 -4.01 19.33 -2.55
C GLU A 35 -5.52 19.40 -2.82
N THR A 36 -6.27 18.37 -2.42
CA THR A 36 -7.74 18.30 -2.51
C THR A 36 -8.41 18.29 -1.13
N GLY A 37 -7.68 18.75 -0.11
CA GLY A 37 -8.15 18.88 1.27
C GLY A 37 -7.72 17.76 2.21
N GLY A 38 -6.90 16.80 1.74
CA GLY A 38 -6.21 15.78 2.53
C GLY A 38 -7.13 14.77 3.20
N ARG A 39 -6.79 13.49 3.15
CA ARG A 39 -7.48 12.45 3.92
C ARG A 39 -6.45 11.53 4.57
N MET A 40 -6.51 11.40 5.89
CA MET A 40 -5.77 10.36 6.59
C MET A 40 -6.48 9.03 6.36
N ILE A 41 -5.75 8.07 5.81
CA ILE A 41 -6.24 6.73 5.52
C ILE A 41 -5.33 5.71 6.16
N GLU A 42 -5.98 4.68 6.70
CA GLU A 42 -5.31 3.50 7.19
C GLU A 42 -5.51 2.37 6.21
N VAL A 43 -4.42 1.71 5.87
CA VAL A 43 -4.42 0.58 4.95
C VAL A 43 -3.69 -0.59 5.55
N PHE A 44 -4.15 -1.77 5.17
CA PHE A 44 -3.61 -3.08 5.54
C PHE A 44 -3.12 -3.78 4.29
N ALA A 45 -2.30 -4.82 4.46
CA ALA A 45 -1.73 -5.55 3.33
C ALA A 45 -2.81 -6.09 2.38
N GLU A 46 -3.98 -6.48 2.90
CA GLU A 46 -5.11 -7.00 2.12
C GLU A 46 -6.18 -5.95 1.80
N SER A 47 -5.93 -4.67 2.08
CA SER A 47 -6.90 -3.61 1.78
C SER A 47 -7.25 -3.61 0.30
N THR A 48 -8.54 -3.65 -0.01
CA THR A 48 -9.01 -3.53 -1.39
C THR A 48 -9.12 -2.07 -1.79
N LEU A 49 -9.10 -1.80 -3.09
CA LEU A 49 -9.30 -0.43 -3.59
C LEU A 49 -10.69 0.11 -3.22
N ILE A 50 -11.68 -0.77 -3.07
CA ILE A 50 -13.02 -0.41 -2.60
C ILE A 50 -12.96 0.09 -1.16
N ASP A 51 -12.17 -0.56 -0.29
CA ASP A 51 -12.00 -0.14 1.09
C ASP A 51 -11.30 1.22 1.18
N VAL A 52 -10.25 1.42 0.37
CA VAL A 52 -9.55 2.72 0.26
C VAL A 52 -10.49 3.81 -0.24
N ALA A 53 -11.25 3.56 -1.31
CA ALA A 53 -12.20 4.52 -1.86
C ALA A 53 -13.35 4.83 -0.89
N ARG A 54 -13.80 3.84 -0.12
CA ARG A 54 -14.78 4.03 0.96
C ARG A 54 -14.17 4.88 2.07
N ALA A 55 -12.95 4.60 2.50
CA ALA A 55 -12.24 5.38 3.51
C ALA A 55 -12.05 6.84 3.05
N LEU A 56 -11.65 7.09 1.80
CA LEU A 56 -11.56 8.45 1.24
C LEU A 56 -12.86 9.26 1.38
N LYS A 57 -14.00 8.61 1.16
CA LYS A 57 -15.33 9.26 1.22
C LYS A 57 -15.79 9.51 2.65
N LEU A 58 -15.46 8.62 3.58
CA LEU A 58 -15.91 8.68 4.96
C LEU A 58 -14.96 9.45 5.87
N SER A 59 -13.66 9.46 5.56
CA SER A 59 -12.65 10.15 6.34
C SER A 59 -12.90 11.66 6.30
N PRO A 60 -12.86 12.34 7.46
CA PRO A 60 -12.89 13.79 7.48
C PRO A 60 -11.62 14.36 6.81
N PRO A 61 -11.68 15.60 6.32
CA PRO A 61 -10.49 16.33 5.90
C PRO A 61 -9.37 16.27 6.95
N ALA A 62 -8.13 16.05 6.51
CA ALA A 62 -6.97 15.95 7.40
C ALA A 62 -6.73 17.24 8.23
N ALA A 63 -7.23 18.38 7.75
CA ALA A 63 -7.22 19.64 8.49
C ALA A 63 -8.14 19.66 9.73
N LEU A 64 -9.16 18.78 9.77
CA LEU A 64 -10.16 18.70 10.84
C LEU A 64 -9.87 17.60 11.87
N THR A 65 -8.97 16.66 11.55
CA THR A 65 -8.48 15.69 12.54
C THR A 65 -7.53 16.39 13.51
N ASN A 66 -7.83 16.35 14.80
CA ASN A 66 -7.00 16.99 15.82
C ASN A 66 -5.60 16.34 15.86
N ASP A 67 -4.56 17.09 16.22
CA ASP A 67 -3.18 16.55 16.30
C ASP A 67 -3.05 15.37 17.27
N GLU A 68 -3.94 15.26 18.27
CA GLU A 68 -4.03 14.11 19.17
C GLU A 68 -4.68 12.90 18.51
N GLU A 69 -5.66 13.08 17.63
CA GLU A 69 -6.26 11.98 16.84
C GLU A 69 -5.31 11.52 15.75
N LYS A 70 -4.60 12.45 15.08
CA LYS A 70 -3.49 12.11 14.17
C LYS A 70 -2.42 11.31 14.90
N ARG A 71 -2.04 11.72 16.12
CA ARG A 71 -1.10 10.99 16.98
C ARG A 71 -1.65 9.64 17.44
N ASN A 72 -2.93 9.53 17.79
CA ASN A 72 -3.55 8.26 18.23
C ASN A 72 -3.75 7.26 17.09
N ILE A 73 -4.09 7.74 15.89
CA ILE A 73 -4.08 6.94 14.66
C ILE A 73 -2.66 6.41 14.41
N PHE A 74 -1.65 7.28 14.53
CA PHE A 74 -0.25 6.92 14.40
C PHE A 74 0.29 6.06 15.56
N SER A 75 -0.30 6.14 16.77
CA SER A 75 0.18 5.48 17.99
C SER A 75 -0.59 4.23 18.40
N LEU A 76 -1.70 3.88 17.73
CA LEU A 76 -2.34 2.57 17.86
C LEU A 76 -1.46 1.55 17.16
N ALA A 77 -0.40 1.19 17.87
CA ALA A 77 0.73 0.36 17.52
C ALA A 77 0.47 -0.64 16.39
N THR A 78 1.18 -0.42 15.29
CA THR A 78 1.71 -1.46 14.42
C THR A 78 2.12 -2.64 15.32
N CYS A 79 1.48 -3.80 15.17
CA CYS A 79 2.01 -5.04 15.73
C CYS A 79 3.28 -5.40 14.95
N SER A 80 4.34 -4.61 15.15
CA SER A 80 5.66 -4.84 14.62
C SER A 80 6.36 -5.75 15.61
N ALA A 81 6.22 -7.07 15.42
CA ALA A 81 7.19 -7.97 16.00
C ALA A 81 8.55 -7.58 15.38
N PRO A 82 9.59 -7.24 16.17
CA PRO A 82 10.87 -6.76 15.66
C PRO A 82 11.73 -7.92 15.11
N VAL A 83 11.11 -8.74 14.28
CA VAL A 83 11.65 -9.99 13.75
C VAL A 83 11.32 -10.06 12.27
N ASN A 84 12.18 -10.78 11.54
CA ASN A 84 11.90 -11.13 10.15
C ASN A 84 11.19 -12.48 10.11
N ILE A 85 10.16 -12.61 9.28
CA ILE A 85 9.35 -13.81 9.10
C ILE A 85 9.42 -14.19 7.61
N PHE A 86 9.81 -15.43 7.34
CA PHE A 86 9.97 -15.97 5.99
C PHE A 86 9.14 -17.25 5.85
N HIS A 87 8.28 -17.30 4.84
CA HIS A 87 7.50 -18.49 4.48
C HIS A 87 8.23 -19.37 3.44
N GLU A 88 7.62 -20.50 3.08
CA GLU A 88 8.18 -21.45 2.11
C GLU A 88 8.47 -20.77 0.76
N GLY A 89 9.61 -21.09 0.15
CA GLY A 89 10.05 -20.52 -1.13
C GLY A 89 10.44 -19.04 -1.09
N SER A 90 10.32 -18.36 0.07
CA SER A 90 10.76 -16.97 0.22
C SER A 90 12.23 -16.84 0.57
N TYR A 91 12.86 -15.75 0.17
CA TYR A 91 14.26 -15.48 0.51
C TYR A 91 14.59 -13.98 0.51
N ALA A 92 15.64 -13.62 1.24
CA ALA A 92 16.31 -12.35 1.11
C ALA A 92 17.81 -12.60 0.88
N SER A 93 18.35 -12.15 -0.25
CA SER A 93 19.76 -12.34 -0.65
C SER A 93 20.45 -11.00 -0.86
N ASP A 94 21.74 -10.95 -0.56
CA ASP A 94 22.63 -9.81 -0.87
C ASP A 94 22.15 -8.46 -0.33
N CYS A 95 21.35 -8.47 0.74
CA CYS A 95 20.81 -7.28 1.39
C CYS A 95 21.71 -6.85 2.57
N PRO A 96 22.39 -5.69 2.51
CA PRO A 96 23.22 -5.21 3.62
C PRO A 96 22.40 -4.81 4.86
N SER A 97 21.12 -4.47 4.72
CA SER A 97 20.27 -4.10 5.85
C SER A 97 18.82 -4.51 5.63
N ILE A 98 18.34 -5.46 6.45
CA ILE A 98 16.96 -5.96 6.45
C ILE A 98 16.45 -6.11 7.88
N SER A 99 15.27 -5.56 8.17
CA SER A 99 14.66 -5.64 9.49
C SER A 99 13.14 -5.48 9.45
N ASN A 100 12.44 -6.17 10.34
CA ASN A 100 10.98 -6.13 10.46
C ASN A 100 10.30 -6.44 9.12
N VAL A 101 10.66 -7.55 8.50
CA VAL A 101 10.10 -7.96 7.21
C VAL A 101 9.26 -9.22 7.34
N TYR A 102 8.11 -9.24 6.66
CA TYR A 102 7.30 -10.42 6.45
C TYR A 102 7.33 -10.80 4.96
N LEU A 103 7.84 -11.98 4.63
CA LEU A 103 7.80 -12.55 3.28
C LEU A 103 6.86 -13.76 3.24
N SER A 104 5.83 -13.67 2.41
CA SER A 104 4.91 -14.76 2.11
C SER A 104 5.50 -15.74 1.08
N GLU A 105 4.73 -16.74 0.69
CA GLU A 105 5.16 -17.81 -0.23
C GLU A 105 5.70 -17.26 -1.55
N GLY A 106 6.90 -17.68 -1.94
CA GLY A 106 7.54 -17.26 -3.19
C GLY A 106 7.91 -15.77 -3.29
N ALA A 107 7.70 -14.98 -2.23
CA ALA A 107 8.11 -13.59 -2.19
C ALA A 107 9.62 -13.47 -1.95
N PHE A 108 10.27 -12.48 -2.56
CA PHE A 108 11.72 -12.35 -2.42
C PHE A 108 12.23 -10.91 -2.41
N ILE A 109 13.40 -10.74 -1.79
CA ILE A 109 14.15 -9.49 -1.78
C ILE A 109 15.56 -9.83 -2.28
N ASP A 110 16.01 -9.18 -3.35
CA ASP A 110 17.33 -9.45 -3.91
C ASP A 110 18.14 -8.16 -4.06
N ALA A 111 19.31 -8.13 -3.42
CA ALA A 111 20.27 -7.03 -3.47
C ALA A 111 19.72 -5.63 -3.11
N ALA A 112 18.62 -5.56 -2.35
CA ALA A 112 18.04 -4.30 -1.88
C ALA A 112 18.98 -3.62 -0.88
N SER A 113 19.20 -2.32 -1.02
CA SER A 113 20.17 -1.57 -0.20
C SER A 113 19.69 -1.35 1.24
N TYR A 114 18.38 -1.21 1.43
CA TYR A 114 17.78 -1.05 2.75
C TYR A 114 16.31 -1.47 2.72
N VAL A 115 15.92 -2.38 3.61
CA VAL A 115 14.53 -2.82 3.78
C VAL A 115 14.14 -2.79 5.25
N HIS A 116 13.10 -2.02 5.58
CA HIS A 116 12.63 -1.88 6.96
C HIS A 116 11.10 -1.80 7.05
N ASN A 117 10.51 -2.62 7.92
CA ASN A 117 9.06 -2.61 8.18
C ASN A 117 8.25 -2.82 6.88
N VAL A 118 8.42 -4.00 6.27
CA VAL A 118 7.86 -4.31 4.95
C VAL A 118 7.11 -5.65 4.97
N THR A 119 5.93 -5.69 4.39
CA THR A 119 5.14 -6.91 4.18
C THR A 119 5.05 -7.21 2.68
N LEU A 120 5.52 -8.38 2.26
CA LEU A 120 5.37 -8.90 0.90
C LEU A 120 4.42 -10.10 0.91
N LEU A 121 3.29 -9.96 0.20
CA LEU A 121 2.39 -11.09 -0.08
C LEU A 121 2.94 -11.97 -1.21
N ALA A 122 2.25 -13.06 -1.51
CA ALA A 122 2.78 -14.12 -2.36
C ALA A 122 3.23 -13.60 -3.74
N GLY A 123 4.42 -14.02 -4.17
CA GLY A 123 5.03 -13.60 -5.44
C GLY A 123 5.47 -12.13 -5.52
N ALA A 124 5.27 -11.31 -4.49
CA ALA A 124 5.77 -9.94 -4.47
C ALA A 124 7.29 -9.91 -4.36
N CYS A 125 7.92 -8.91 -4.97
CA CYS A 125 9.37 -8.83 -5.00
C CYS A 125 9.94 -7.42 -4.90
N VAL A 126 11.18 -7.37 -4.41
CA VAL A 126 11.97 -6.14 -4.28
C VAL A 126 13.33 -6.36 -4.94
N GLY A 127 13.64 -5.50 -5.92
CA GLY A 127 14.84 -5.56 -6.75
C GLY A 127 16.06 -4.86 -6.17
N ALA A 128 17.16 -4.98 -6.90
CA ALA A 128 18.49 -4.57 -6.50
C ALA A 128 18.63 -3.06 -6.32
N GLY A 129 19.39 -2.63 -5.31
CA GLY A 129 19.66 -1.21 -5.06
C GLY A 129 18.45 -0.39 -4.58
N SER A 130 17.30 -1.02 -4.39
CA SER A 130 16.10 -0.34 -3.89
C SER A 130 16.21 0.02 -2.41
N ILE A 131 15.48 1.07 -2.00
CA ILE A 131 15.34 1.49 -0.62
C ILE A 131 13.86 1.45 -0.29
N VAL A 132 13.47 0.52 0.58
CA VAL A 132 12.06 0.26 0.90
C VAL A 132 11.85 0.38 2.40
N LYS A 133 10.93 1.25 2.80
CA LYS A 133 10.60 1.47 4.20
C LYS A 133 9.10 1.68 4.39
N ASP A 134 8.51 1.01 5.37
CA ASP A 134 7.07 1.14 5.69
C ASP A 134 6.22 0.84 4.45
N ALA A 135 6.33 -0.36 3.89
CA ALA A 135 5.68 -0.69 2.61
C ALA A 135 4.90 -2.00 2.67
N LEU A 136 3.77 -2.01 1.97
CA LEU A 136 2.91 -3.18 1.81
C LEU A 136 2.83 -3.51 0.33
N LEU A 137 3.24 -4.73 -0.04
CA LEU A 137 3.20 -5.22 -1.40
C LEU A 137 2.22 -6.39 -1.48
N GLN A 138 1.16 -6.22 -2.25
CA GLN A 138 0.19 -7.26 -2.55
C GLN A 138 0.72 -8.25 -3.58
N TRP A 139 -0.08 -9.28 -3.88
CA TRP A 139 0.29 -10.40 -4.74
C TRP A 139 0.91 -9.93 -6.05
N ASN A 140 2.09 -10.48 -6.38
CA ASN A 140 2.86 -10.14 -7.58
C ASN A 140 3.23 -8.65 -7.74
N ALA A 141 3.08 -7.83 -6.70
CA ALA A 141 3.53 -6.44 -6.74
C ALA A 141 5.06 -6.39 -6.78
N THR A 142 5.60 -5.47 -7.56
CA THR A 142 7.04 -5.41 -7.87
C THR A 142 7.61 -4.05 -7.54
N ILE A 143 8.67 -4.02 -6.74
CA ILE A 143 9.57 -2.86 -6.64
C ILE A 143 10.81 -3.19 -7.46
N GLU A 144 11.02 -2.47 -8.55
CA GLU A 144 12.16 -2.69 -9.44
C GLU A 144 13.46 -2.06 -8.89
N ASN A 145 14.54 -2.23 -9.66
CA ASN A 145 15.88 -1.84 -9.26
C ASN A 145 16.00 -0.33 -9.02
N GLY A 146 16.66 0.04 -7.92
CA GLY A 146 16.92 1.44 -7.55
C GLY A 146 15.67 2.27 -7.23
N ALA A 147 14.48 1.67 -7.12
CA ALA A 147 13.29 2.37 -6.69
C ALA A 147 13.33 2.71 -5.19
N HIS A 148 12.79 3.87 -4.84
CA HIS A 148 12.67 4.36 -3.46
C HIS A 148 11.21 4.39 -3.06
N VAL A 149 10.82 3.51 -2.14
CA VAL A 149 9.42 3.39 -1.71
C VAL A 149 9.33 3.62 -0.21
N ASN A 150 8.53 4.60 0.19
CA ASN A 150 8.28 4.93 1.59
C ASN A 150 6.79 5.04 1.90
N ASN A 151 6.36 4.47 3.04
CA ASN A 151 5.00 4.61 3.57
C ASN A 151 3.91 4.34 2.52
N SER A 152 4.02 3.25 1.76
CA SER A 152 3.20 3.06 0.55
C SER A 152 2.61 1.66 0.43
N LEU A 153 1.43 1.56 -0.19
CA LEU A 153 0.77 0.31 -0.56
C LEU A 153 0.84 0.13 -2.07
N LEU A 154 1.47 -0.94 -2.53
CA LEU A 154 1.41 -1.41 -3.90
C LEU A 154 0.42 -2.57 -3.95
N MET A 155 -0.67 -2.39 -4.67
CA MET A 155 -1.73 -3.39 -4.79
C MET A 155 -1.36 -4.50 -5.78
N GLU A 156 -2.23 -5.48 -5.96
CA GLU A 156 -1.99 -6.66 -6.81
C GLU A 156 -1.41 -6.28 -8.18
N ALA A 157 -0.29 -6.92 -8.56
CA ALA A 157 0.44 -6.70 -9.80
C ALA A 157 0.89 -5.24 -10.08
N ALA A 158 0.78 -4.33 -9.09
CA ALA A 158 1.29 -2.98 -9.22
C ALA A 158 2.82 -2.96 -9.22
N SER A 159 3.42 -1.95 -9.87
CA SER A 159 4.86 -1.78 -9.81
C SER A 159 5.31 -0.35 -9.50
N ALA A 160 6.37 -0.28 -8.69
CA ALA A 160 7.26 0.87 -8.64
C ALA A 160 8.47 0.52 -9.50
N GLU A 161 8.49 1.02 -10.74
CA GLU A 161 9.51 0.72 -11.74
C GLU A 161 10.85 1.40 -11.40
N THR A 162 11.86 1.06 -12.19
CA THR A 162 13.25 1.46 -11.99
C THR A 162 13.40 2.96 -11.70
N ALA A 163 14.16 3.27 -10.65
CA ALA A 163 14.46 4.63 -10.19
C ALA A 163 13.23 5.53 -9.89
N SER A 164 12.05 4.95 -9.67
CA SER A 164 10.88 5.69 -9.18
C SER A 164 11.05 6.11 -7.72
N ILE A 165 10.42 7.23 -7.36
CA ILE A 165 10.27 7.68 -5.97
C ILE A 165 8.78 7.64 -5.65
N VAL A 166 8.38 6.79 -4.70
CA VAL A 166 7.00 6.62 -4.26
C VAL A 166 6.94 6.87 -2.75
N ASN A 167 6.18 7.89 -2.34
CA ASN A 167 6.08 8.28 -0.94
C ASN A 167 4.62 8.48 -0.53
N SER A 168 4.22 7.92 0.61
CA SER A 168 2.87 8.08 1.17
C SER A 168 1.77 7.84 0.13
N SER A 169 1.91 6.84 -0.75
CA SER A 169 1.03 6.65 -1.90
C SER A 169 0.45 5.24 -1.99
N ILE A 170 -0.72 5.13 -2.60
CA ILE A 170 -1.38 3.86 -2.92
C ILE A 170 -1.37 3.70 -4.43
N ILE A 171 -0.69 2.65 -4.90
CA ILE A 171 -0.64 2.28 -6.31
C ILE A 171 -1.64 1.15 -6.52
N GLY A 172 -2.72 1.45 -7.25
CA GLY A 172 -3.82 0.52 -7.48
C GLY A 172 -3.44 -0.73 -8.29
N PRO A 173 -4.35 -1.70 -8.41
CA PRO A 173 -4.05 -2.96 -9.07
C PRO A 173 -3.63 -2.78 -10.53
N ASP A 174 -2.59 -3.50 -10.96
CA ASP A 174 -2.08 -3.44 -12.35
C ASP A 174 -1.72 -2.02 -12.80
N SER A 175 -1.17 -1.22 -11.87
CA SER A 175 -0.72 0.16 -12.12
C SER A 175 0.78 0.28 -11.91
N HIS A 176 1.42 1.09 -12.74
CA HIS A 176 2.88 1.17 -12.82
C HIS A 176 3.37 2.62 -12.71
N VAL A 177 4.34 2.88 -11.84
CA VAL A 177 4.97 4.20 -11.68
C VAL A 177 6.49 4.10 -11.83
N GLY A 178 7.07 4.80 -12.79
CA GLY A 178 8.46 4.67 -13.20
C GLY A 178 9.18 5.99 -13.44
N GLY A 179 10.46 6.06 -13.05
CA GLY A 179 11.38 7.18 -13.32
C GLY A 179 11.00 8.56 -12.77
N GLY A 180 9.80 8.72 -12.20
CA GLY A 180 9.26 9.97 -11.66
C GLY A 180 9.05 9.94 -10.16
N GLU A 181 8.37 10.96 -9.66
CA GLU A 181 8.07 11.14 -8.24
C GLU A 181 6.55 11.13 -8.02
N THR A 182 6.11 10.24 -7.13
CA THR A 182 4.71 10.04 -6.75
C THR A 182 4.56 10.24 -5.24
N GLN A 183 3.83 11.27 -4.83
CA GLN A 183 3.67 11.64 -3.43
C GLN A 183 2.20 11.79 -3.05
N HIS A 184 1.82 11.26 -1.88
CA HIS A 184 0.48 11.45 -1.28
C HIS A 184 -0.67 11.14 -2.26
N THR A 185 -0.47 10.17 -3.14
CA THR A 185 -1.30 9.93 -4.32
C THR A 185 -2.05 8.60 -4.20
N LEU A 186 -3.30 8.57 -4.65
CA LEU A 186 -4.03 7.35 -4.96
C LEU A 186 -4.15 7.19 -6.47
N LEU A 187 -3.50 6.17 -7.02
CA LEU A 187 -3.78 5.68 -8.37
C LEU A 187 -4.76 4.51 -8.29
N GLY A 188 -5.81 4.57 -9.09
CA GLY A 188 -6.73 3.46 -9.30
C GLY A 188 -6.11 2.38 -10.17
N PRO A 189 -6.90 1.40 -10.64
CA PRO A 189 -6.38 0.26 -11.35
C PRO A 189 -6.05 0.63 -12.81
N ASN A 190 -5.05 -0.03 -13.41
CA ASN A 190 -4.65 0.20 -14.80
C ASN A 190 -4.30 1.69 -15.08
N ALA A 191 -3.62 2.34 -14.15
CA ALA A 191 -3.21 3.74 -14.26
C ALA A 191 -1.68 3.82 -14.22
N ASN A 192 -1.07 4.32 -15.29
CA ASN A 192 0.38 4.23 -15.45
C ASN A 192 1.09 5.57 -15.62
N ALA A 193 2.31 5.63 -15.12
CA ALA A 193 3.25 6.73 -15.29
C ALA A 193 4.66 6.14 -15.52
N HIS A 194 4.92 5.58 -16.70
CA HIS A 194 6.16 4.85 -17.04
C HIS A 194 7.40 5.73 -17.26
N HIS A 195 7.23 7.04 -17.27
CA HIS A 195 8.31 7.98 -17.50
C HIS A 195 8.32 9.05 -16.43
N GLN A 196 9.38 9.87 -16.43
CA GLN A 196 9.55 10.95 -15.47
C GLN A 196 8.33 11.88 -15.45
N SER A 197 7.55 11.79 -14.38
CA SER A 197 6.32 12.52 -14.11
C SER A 197 6.35 12.94 -12.65
N LEU A 198 5.71 14.07 -12.32
CA LEU A 198 5.51 14.51 -10.95
C LEU A 198 4.02 14.39 -10.62
N MET A 199 3.69 13.51 -9.67
CA MET A 199 2.31 13.30 -9.20
C MET A 199 2.26 13.60 -7.71
N ILE A 200 1.59 14.68 -7.34
CA ILE A 200 1.48 15.10 -5.94
C ILE A 200 0.00 15.25 -5.60
N GLY A 201 -0.45 14.50 -4.61
CA GLY A 201 -1.82 14.63 -4.11
C GLY A 201 -2.91 14.22 -5.11
N VAL A 202 -2.57 13.40 -6.11
CA VAL A 202 -3.54 12.96 -7.12
C VAL A 202 -4.50 11.95 -6.50
N ILE A 203 -5.80 12.15 -6.67
CA ILE A 203 -6.84 11.20 -6.25
C ILE A 203 -7.55 10.67 -7.50
N TRP A 204 -7.10 9.49 -7.97
CA TRP A 204 -7.59 8.87 -9.20
C TRP A 204 -8.14 7.44 -8.97
N PRO A 205 -9.16 7.26 -8.11
CA PRO A 205 -9.60 5.93 -7.67
C PRO A 205 -10.15 5.03 -8.78
N LEU A 206 -10.67 5.61 -9.87
CA LEU A 206 -11.22 4.82 -10.98
C LEU A 206 -10.14 4.32 -11.95
N GLY A 207 -8.92 4.86 -11.86
CA GLY A 207 -7.79 4.53 -12.72
C GLY A 207 -8.09 4.66 -14.21
N ARG A 208 -7.52 3.75 -15.01
CA ARG A 208 -7.63 3.68 -16.47
C ARG A 208 -7.09 4.92 -17.18
N GLY A 209 -5.78 4.97 -17.35
CA GLY A 209 -5.15 5.98 -18.18
C GLY A 209 -3.64 6.03 -18.00
N ASN A 210 -3.01 6.95 -18.73
CA ASN A 210 -1.58 7.15 -18.69
C ASN A 210 -1.27 8.61 -18.39
N VAL A 211 -0.31 8.83 -17.50
CA VAL A 211 0.29 10.13 -17.26
C VAL A 211 1.37 10.37 -18.30
N GLY A 212 1.31 11.53 -18.95
CA GLY A 212 2.27 11.92 -19.97
C GLY A 212 3.65 12.18 -19.39
N TYR A 213 4.69 11.92 -20.17
CA TYR A 213 6.06 12.30 -19.80
C TYR A 213 6.18 13.80 -19.51
N GLY A 214 6.87 14.12 -18.42
CA GLY A 214 7.08 15.49 -17.95
C GLY A 214 5.83 16.15 -17.38
N ALA A 215 4.72 15.41 -17.22
CA ALA A 215 3.52 15.95 -16.61
C ALA A 215 3.77 16.28 -15.13
N ASN A 216 3.15 17.37 -14.70
CA ASN A 216 3.03 17.75 -13.30
C ASN A 216 1.55 17.75 -12.95
N VAL A 217 1.11 16.74 -12.20
CA VAL A 217 -0.30 16.48 -11.90
C VAL A 217 -0.55 16.63 -10.41
N GLY A 218 -1.58 17.38 -10.06
CA GLY A 218 -2.03 17.63 -8.68
C GLY A 218 -1.17 18.63 -7.89
N SER A 219 0.07 18.91 -8.31
CA SER A 219 0.94 19.88 -7.62
C SER A 219 0.50 21.34 -7.82
N ASN A 220 0.30 22.07 -6.72
CA ASN A 220 0.09 23.53 -6.76
C ASN A 220 1.37 24.36 -6.48
N HIS A 221 2.50 23.68 -6.25
CA HIS A 221 3.77 24.31 -5.86
C HIS A 221 4.42 25.17 -6.96
N THR A 222 3.81 25.24 -8.14
CA THR A 222 4.20 26.16 -9.23
C THR A 222 3.40 27.46 -9.26
N GLY A 223 2.52 27.70 -8.27
CA GLY A 223 1.66 28.88 -8.20
C GLY A 223 0.48 28.85 -9.18
N ARG A 224 0.24 27.71 -9.84
CA ARG A 224 -0.98 27.42 -10.60
C ARG A 224 -1.92 26.58 -9.75
N THR A 225 -3.22 26.85 -9.84
CA THR A 225 -4.25 26.01 -9.22
C THR A 225 -4.09 24.56 -9.70
N ALA A 226 -4.30 23.58 -8.81
CA ALA A 226 -4.22 22.16 -9.15
C ALA A 226 -5.15 21.84 -10.34
N ASP A 227 -4.65 21.03 -11.28
CA ASP A 227 -5.28 20.64 -12.54
C ASP A 227 -6.37 19.57 -12.36
#